data_AF-A0A9J6G6M8-F1
#
_entry.id   AF-A0A9J6G6M8-F1
#
_cell.length_a   1.000
_cell.length_b   1.000
_cell.length_c   1.000
_cell.angle_alpha   90.00
_cell.angle_beta   90.00
_cell.angle_gamma   90.00
#
_symmetry.space_group_name_H-M   'P 1'
#
loop_
_entity.id
_entity.type
_entity.pdbx_description
1 polymer ?
#
loop_
_entity_poly.entity_id
_entity_poly.type
_entity_poly.pdbx_seq_one_letter_code
_entity_poly.pdbx_strand_id
1 'polypeptide(L)'
;MLSRQSFWCEVPSYEDACGENLFAELARFAMSMLVLPYSNAEVERTFSQLNIVKSKLRDKLKPETTNAILVVRAGLKRHQKRCFDYELSAAVLSAIGTPATYVQPSHLSGP
;
A
#
# COMPACT_ATOMS: atom_id res chain seq x y z
N MET A 1 14.31 24.22 0.14
CA MET A 1 12.84 24.32 0.05
C MET A 1 12.28 22.98 0.52
N LEU A 2 11.75 22.90 1.73
CA LEU A 2 11.14 21.67 2.27
C LEU A 2 9.88 21.32 1.45
N SER A 3 9.65 20.04 1.18
CA SER A 3 8.40 19.63 0.54
C SER A 3 7.25 19.86 1.53
N ARG A 4 6.03 20.12 1.05
CA ARG A 4 4.86 20.31 1.94
C ARG A 4 4.69 19.15 2.92
N GLN A 5 5.01 17.93 2.49
CA GLN A 5 4.97 16.73 3.32
C GLN A 5 6.03 16.76 4.42
N SER A 6 7.28 17.12 4.10
CA SER A 6 8.35 17.17 5.11
C SER A 6 8.08 18.25 6.17
N PHE A 7 7.49 19.39 5.78
CA PHE A 7 7.08 20.43 6.72
C PHE A 7 6.05 19.91 7.73
N TRP A 8 4.94 19.34 7.26
CA TRP A 8 3.87 18.84 8.14
C TRP A 8 4.28 17.59 8.95
N CYS A 9 5.34 16.88 8.56
CA CYS A 9 5.93 15.82 9.38
C CYS A 9 6.81 16.36 10.54
N GLU A 10 7.30 17.60 10.44
CA GLU A 10 8.17 18.22 11.46
C GLU A 10 7.37 18.96 12.54
N VAL A 11 6.23 19.55 12.17
CA VAL A 11 5.34 20.28 13.10
C VAL A 11 4.94 19.47 14.36
N PRO A 12 4.66 18.14 14.29
CA PRO A 12 4.43 17.31 15.48
C PRO A 12 5.62 17.20 16.44
N SER A 13 6.84 17.52 15.98
CA SER A 13 8.05 17.47 16.81
C SER A 13 8.36 18.79 17.50
N TYR A 14 7.56 19.83 17.25
CA TYR A 14 7.73 21.14 17.87
C TYR A 14 6.96 21.20 19.19
N GLU A 15 7.67 21.00 20.29
CA GLU A 15 7.14 21.06 21.65
C GLU A 15 7.45 22.44 22.26
N ASP A 16 6.53 22.96 23.08
CA ASP A 16 6.81 24.16 23.86
C ASP A 16 7.76 23.86 25.05
N ALA A 17 8.12 24.89 25.82
CA ALA A 17 9.00 24.73 26.99
C ALA A 17 8.38 23.86 28.11
N CYS A 18 7.08 23.56 28.03
CA CYS A 18 6.33 22.67 28.93
C CYS A 18 6.19 21.24 28.37
N GLY A 19 6.68 20.97 27.16
CA GLY A 19 6.56 19.67 26.49
C GLY A 19 5.22 19.44 25.76
N GLU A 20 4.39 20.47 25.64
CA GLU A 20 3.08 20.37 25.00
C GLU A 20 3.15 20.80 23.53
N ASN A 21 2.57 20.01 22.64
CA ASN A 21 2.48 20.37 21.22
C ASN A 21 1.13 21.02 20.89
N LEU A 22 1.13 22.35 20.86
CA LEU A 22 -0.02 23.20 20.56
C LEU A 22 -0.62 22.96 19.16
N PHE A 23 0.14 22.38 18.24
CA PHE A 23 -0.25 22.16 16.85
C PHE A 23 -0.47 20.68 16.51
N ALA A 24 -0.45 19.78 17.50
CA ALA A 24 -0.60 18.34 17.26
C ALA A 24 -1.88 18.01 16.47
N GLU A 25 -3.02 18.58 16.85
CA GLU A 25 -4.30 18.37 16.16
C GLU A 25 -4.32 18.94 14.73
N LEU A 26 -3.74 20.13 14.54
CA LEU A 26 -3.62 20.74 13.22
C LEU A 26 -2.70 19.94 12.30
N ALA A 27 -1.57 19.47 12.83
CA ALA A 27 -0.62 18.63 12.11
C ALA A 27 -1.26 17.29 11.73
N ARG A 28 -2.03 16.67 12.65
CA ARG A 28 -2.77 15.43 12.38
C ARG A 28 -3.80 15.62 11.27
N PHE A 29 -4.54 16.73 11.29
CA PHE A 29 -5.48 17.08 10.23
C PHE A 29 -4.79 17.30 8.88
N ALA A 30 -3.72 18.09 8.85
CA ALA A 30 -2.96 18.37 7.64
C ALA A 30 -2.33 17.09 7.05
N MET A 31 -1.75 16.23 7.88
CA MET A 31 -1.24 14.92 7.45
C MET A 31 -2.36 14.05 6.86
N SER A 32 -3.54 14.04 7.48
CA SER A 32 -4.70 13.28 6.96
C SER A 32 -5.13 13.78 5.57
N MET A 33 -5.15 15.10 5.36
CA MET A 33 -5.44 15.68 4.04
C MET A 33 -4.36 15.36 3.00
N LEU A 34 -3.09 15.30 3.38
CA LEU A 34 -1.97 15.03 2.48
C LEU A 34 -1.91 13.57 1.99
N VAL A 35 -2.53 12.63 2.72
CA VAL A 35 -2.64 11.22 2.31
C VAL A 35 -3.74 11.02 1.26
N LEU A 36 -4.70 11.93 1.18
CA LEU A 36 -5.77 11.83 0.19
C LEU A 36 -5.24 12.10 -1.22
N PRO A 37 -5.61 11.27 -2.21
CA PRO A 37 -5.27 11.56 -3.60
C PRO A 37 -6.00 12.82 -4.05
N TYR A 38 -5.26 13.92 -4.18
CA TYR A 38 -5.81 15.22 -4.57
C TYR A 38 -6.33 15.26 -6.02
N SER A 39 -5.91 14.32 -6.87
CA SER A 39 -6.22 14.31 -8.30
C SER A 39 -6.78 12.98 -8.76
N ASN A 40 -7.77 13.04 -9.66
CA ASN A 40 -8.28 11.87 -10.38
C ASN A 40 -7.19 11.14 -11.17
N ALA A 41 -6.09 11.82 -11.53
CA ALA A 41 -4.98 11.21 -12.25
C ALA A 41 -4.30 10.07 -11.47
N GLU A 42 -4.27 10.12 -10.13
CA GLU A 42 -3.74 9.04 -9.29
C GLU A 42 -4.64 7.80 -9.33
N VAL A 43 -5.95 8.02 -9.37
CA VAL A 43 -6.97 6.97 -9.51
C VAL A 43 -6.88 6.36 -10.91
N GLU A 44 -6.84 7.17 -11.96
CA GLU A 44 -6.66 6.74 -13.34
C GLU A 44 -5.36 5.96 -13.55
N ARG A 45 -4.28 6.36 -12.87
CA ARG A 45 -3.01 5.61 -12.88
C ARG A 45 -3.20 4.21 -12.30
N THR A 46 -3.96 4.07 -11.22
CA THR A 46 -4.28 2.78 -10.61
C THR A 46 -5.13 1.93 -11.55
N PHE A 47 -6.13 2.51 -12.21
CA PHE A 47 -6.93 1.83 -13.24
C PHE A 47 -6.12 1.42 -14.47
N SER A 48 -5.14 2.23 -14.88
CA SER A 48 -4.20 1.86 -15.94
C SER A 48 -3.38 0.61 -15.54
N GLN A 49 -2.89 0.55 -14.29
CA GLN A 49 -2.21 -0.64 -13.78
C GLN A 49 -3.13 -1.87 -13.72
N LEU A 50 -4.39 -1.68 -13.30
CA LEU A 50 -5.41 -2.73 -13.34
C LEU A 50 -5.59 -3.27 -14.76
N ASN A 51 -5.67 -2.39 -15.76
CA ASN A 51 -5.82 -2.76 -17.16
C ASN A 51 -4.59 -3.49 -17.73
N ILE A 52 -3.38 -3.17 -17.25
CA ILE A 52 -2.17 -3.92 -17.60
C ILE A 52 -2.21 -5.34 -17.03
N VAL A 53 -2.68 -5.50 -15.78
CA VAL A 53 -2.83 -6.82 -15.14
C VAL A 53 -3.93 -7.63 -15.83
N LYS A 54 -5.08 -7.00 -16.10
CA LYS A 54 -6.18 -7.52 -16.91
C LYS A 54 -5.94 -7.24 -18.39
N SER A 55 -4.80 -7.70 -18.90
CA SER A 55 -4.52 -7.64 -20.34
C SER A 55 -5.60 -8.39 -21.14
N LYS A 56 -5.78 -8.07 -22.43
CA LYS A 56 -6.78 -8.72 -23.31
C LYS A 56 -6.71 -10.25 -23.34
N LEU A 57 -5.53 -10.84 -23.07
CA LEU A 57 -5.32 -12.29 -23.02
C LEU A 57 -5.66 -12.90 -21.64
N ARG A 58 -5.71 -12.08 -20.58
CA ARG A 58 -5.90 -12.48 -19.17
C ARG A 58 -7.09 -11.76 -18.53
N ASP A 59 -8.17 -11.56 -19.28
CA ASP A 59 -9.35 -10.81 -18.82
C ASP A 59 -10.22 -11.59 -17.81
N LYS A 60 -10.01 -12.91 -17.71
CA LYS A 60 -10.75 -13.81 -16.80
C LYS A 60 -10.08 -14.03 -15.43
N LEU A 61 -9.17 -13.14 -15.01
CA LEU A 61 -8.61 -13.22 -13.66
C LEU A 61 -9.69 -12.88 -12.63
N LYS A 62 -9.82 -13.74 -11.61
CA LYS A 62 -10.70 -13.46 -10.49
C LYS A 62 -10.31 -12.13 -9.82
N PRO A 63 -11.27 -11.35 -9.30
CA PRO A 63 -10.97 -10.07 -8.64
C PRO A 63 -9.95 -10.20 -7.51
N GLU A 64 -10.01 -11.29 -6.73
CA GLU A 64 -9.11 -11.55 -5.60
C GLU A 64 -7.67 -11.72 -6.09
N THR A 65 -7.47 -12.47 -7.18
CA THR A 65 -6.15 -12.66 -7.80
C THR A 65 -5.63 -11.36 -8.39
N THR A 66 -6.50 -10.58 -9.05
CA THR A 66 -6.12 -9.28 -9.61
C THR A 66 -5.68 -8.32 -8.51
N ASN A 67 -6.43 -8.25 -7.41
CA ASN A 67 -6.12 -7.42 -6.25
C ASN A 67 -4.79 -7.85 -5.62
N ALA A 68 -4.57 -9.15 -5.42
CA ALA A 68 -3.30 -9.67 -4.88
C ALA A 68 -2.10 -9.24 -5.74
N ILE A 69 -2.20 -9.32 -7.08
CA ILE A 69 -1.14 -8.88 -8.00
C ILE A 69 -0.89 -7.37 -7.87
N LEU A 70 -1.96 -6.56 -7.79
CA LEU A 70 -1.82 -5.11 -7.63
C LEU A 70 -1.15 -4.74 -6.31
N VAL A 71 -1.54 -5.39 -5.20
CA VAL A 71 -0.95 -5.18 -3.88
C VAL A 71 0.54 -5.53 -3.88
N VAL A 72 0.93 -6.67 -4.46
CA VAL A 72 2.34 -7.06 -4.58
C VAL A 72 3.13 -6.04 -5.40
N ARG A 73 2.60 -5.60 -6.56
CA ARG A 73 3.27 -4.56 -7.38
C ARG A 73 3.42 -3.23 -6.64
N ALA A 74 2.39 -2.81 -5.90
CA ALA A 74 2.42 -1.58 -5.11
C ALA A 74 3.44 -1.68 -3.97
N GLY A 75 3.50 -2.81 -3.27
CA GLY A 75 4.47 -3.10 -2.22
C GLY A 75 5.91 -3.07 -2.75
N LEU A 76 6.18 -3.80 -3.84
CA LEU A 76 7.50 -3.80 -4.48
C LEU A 76 7.93 -2.39 -4.91
N LYS A 77 7.01 -1.61 -5.49
CA LYS A 77 7.26 -0.21 -5.87
C LYS A 77 7.59 0.66 -4.65
N ARG A 78 6.87 0.49 -3.53
CA ARG A 78 7.14 1.21 -2.28
C ARG A 78 8.54 0.93 -1.74
N HIS A 79 9.00 -0.32 -1.84
CA HIS A 79 10.35 -0.73 -1.45
C HIS A 79 11.41 -0.46 -2.52
N GLN A 80 11.05 0.17 -3.65
CA GLN A 80 11.94 0.41 -4.80
C GLN A 80 12.61 -0.86 -5.33
N LYS A 81 11.96 -2.03 -5.17
CA LYS A 81 12.44 -3.32 -5.64
C LYS A 81 11.67 -3.76 -6.88
N ARG A 82 12.35 -4.46 -7.78
CA ARG A 82 11.72 -5.14 -8.93
C ARG A 82 11.46 -6.59 -8.57
N CYS A 83 10.57 -7.26 -9.32
CA CYS A 83 10.18 -8.65 -9.04
C CYS A 83 11.35 -9.65 -9.09
N PHE A 84 12.43 -9.33 -9.82
CA PHE A 84 13.61 -10.17 -9.93
C PHE A 84 14.73 -9.79 -8.95
N ASP A 85 14.65 -8.61 -8.31
CA ASP A 85 15.59 -8.16 -7.29
C ASP A 85 15.05 -8.43 -5.87
N TYR A 86 13.83 -8.98 -5.76
CA TYR A 86 13.15 -9.20 -4.50
C TYR A 86 13.40 -10.62 -3.98
N GLU A 87 14.18 -10.71 -2.91
CA GLU A 87 14.37 -11.97 -2.17
C GLU A 87 13.19 -12.24 -1.24
N LEU A 88 12.62 -13.43 -1.37
CA LEU A 88 11.58 -13.94 -0.49
C LEU A 88 12.21 -14.36 0.85
N SER A 89 11.49 -14.16 1.95
CA SER A 89 11.97 -14.62 3.26
C SER A 89 12.06 -16.15 3.29
N ALA A 90 13.03 -16.68 4.04
CA ALA A 90 13.21 -18.12 4.19
C ALA A 90 11.94 -18.84 4.68
N ALA A 91 11.16 -18.19 5.54
CA ALA A 91 9.87 -18.69 6.00
C ALA A 91 8.89 -18.89 4.84
N VAL A 92 8.76 -17.90 3.93
CA VAL A 92 7.88 -18.01 2.76
C VAL A 92 8.38 -19.11 1.82
N LEU A 93 9.68 -19.18 1.56
CA LEU A 93 10.28 -20.22 0.71
C LEU A 93 10.02 -21.62 1.27
N SER A 94 10.16 -21.81 2.57
CA SER A 94 9.89 -23.09 3.24
C SER A 94 8.41 -23.49 3.22
N ALA A 95 7.50 -22.50 3.11
CA ALA A 95 6.07 -22.74 3.08
C ALA A 95 5.56 -23.08 1.67
N ILE A 96 6.31 -22.75 0.61
CA ILE A 96 5.93 -23.08 -0.78
C ILE A 96 5.92 -24.61 -0.94
N GLY A 97 4.82 -25.15 -1.47
CA GLY A 97 4.65 -26.59 -1.63
C GLY A 97 4.13 -27.33 -0.39
N THR A 98 4.00 -26.66 0.76
CA THR A 98 3.35 -27.29 1.93
C THR A 98 1.82 -27.27 1.78
N PRO A 99 1.11 -28.35 2.16
CA PRO A 99 -0.35 -28.42 2.03
C PRO A 99 -1.07 -27.29 2.75
N ALA A 100 -0.54 -26.88 3.92
CA ALA A 100 -1.07 -25.81 4.76
C ALA A 100 -1.18 -24.46 4.04
N THR A 101 -0.27 -24.15 3.12
CA THR A 101 -0.25 -22.89 2.37
C THR A 101 -1.41 -22.76 1.37
N TYR A 102 -1.93 -23.88 0.88
CA TYR A 102 -3.00 -23.90 -0.14
C TYR A 102 -4.38 -24.16 0.45
N VAL A 103 -4.48 -24.40 1.76
CA VAL A 103 -5.77 -24.50 2.45
C VAL A 103 -6.43 -23.12 2.43
N GLN A 104 -7.42 -22.96 1.56
CA GLN A 104 -8.30 -21.80 1.62
C GLN A 104 -9.08 -21.87 2.93
N PRO A 105 -9.15 -20.81 3.75
CA PRO A 105 -10.11 -20.77 4.84
C PRO A 105 -11.50 -20.95 4.22
N SER A 106 -12.11 -22.09 4.51
CA SER A 106 -13.48 -22.39 4.09
C SER A 106 -14.37 -21.25 4.56
N HIS A 107 -14.96 -20.53 3.61
CA HIS A 107 -16.11 -19.65 3.77
C HIS A 107 -16.39 -19.20 5.22
N LEU A 108 -16.07 -17.95 5.57
CA LEU A 108 -17.00 -17.19 6.40
C LEU A 108 -18.26 -16.97 5.57
N SER A 109 -19.04 -18.04 5.40
CA SER A 109 -20.46 -17.97 5.14
C SER A 109 -21.13 -17.83 6.50
N GLY A 110 -21.69 -16.66 6.74
CA GLY A 110 -22.77 -16.51 7.69
C GLY A 110 -22.90 -15.10 8.22
N PRO A 111 -24.11 -14.72 8.63
CA PRO A 111 -25.41 -14.85 7.95
C PRO A 111 -25.69 -13.69 6.99
#